data_AF-A0A9D0VZJ5-F1
#
_entry.id   AF-A0A9D0VZJ5-F1
#
_cell.length_a   1.000
_cell.length_b   1.000
_cell.length_c   1.000
_cell.angle_alpha   90.00
_cell.angle_beta   90.00
_cell.angle_gamma   90.00
#
_symmetry.space_group_name_H-M   'P 1'
#
loop_
_entity.id
_entity.type
_entity.pdbx_description
1 polymer ?
#
loop_
_entity_poly.entity_id
_entity_poly.type
_entity_poly.pdbx_seq_one_letter_code
_entity_poly.pdbx_strand_id
1 'polypeptide(L)'
;MLGRPRTVEEYVDLVDQALFEIQDLRAAAEYDMDSLGAATEFLDELERDVQRLRDTMSDGSYRFGDEDLPFVKVVERQDERILPFRLLLLKINETHRKGLETDDE
;
A
#
# COMPACT_ATOMS: atom_id res chain seq x y z
N MET A 1 10.77 9.69 -11.34
CA MET A 1 10.31 8.83 -10.24
C MET A 1 9.33 9.64 -9.42
N LEU A 2 8.19 9.08 -9.00
CA LEU A 2 7.36 9.78 -8.00
C LEU A 2 8.18 9.90 -6.71
N GLY A 3 8.33 11.13 -6.20
CA GLY A 3 8.98 11.42 -4.92
C GLY A 3 8.20 10.83 -3.74
N ARG A 4 8.74 10.94 -2.53
CA ARG A 4 7.93 10.64 -1.33
C ARG A 4 6.93 11.81 -1.13
N PRO A 5 5.74 11.55 -0.54
CA PRO A 5 4.82 12.59 -0.12
C PRO A 5 5.50 13.65 0.74
N ARG A 6 5.19 14.92 0.48
CA ARG A 6 5.68 16.12 1.16
C ARG A 6 4.73 16.58 2.25
N THR A 7 3.45 16.22 2.14
CA THR A 7 2.43 16.55 3.15
C THR A 7 1.75 15.30 3.71
N VAL A 8 1.06 15.46 4.84
CA VAL A 8 0.25 14.40 5.44
C VAL A 8 -0.90 14.03 4.51
N GLU A 9 -1.52 15.01 3.87
CA GLU A 9 -2.61 14.83 2.90
C GLU A 9 -2.13 14.00 1.71
N GLU A 10 -0.98 14.32 1.13
CA GLU A 10 -0.40 13.53 0.04
C GLU A 10 -0.09 12.09 0.47
N TYR A 11 0.29 11.88 1.73
CA TYR A 11 0.52 10.54 2.25
C TYR A 11 -0.77 9.76 2.47
N VAL A 12 -1.83 10.41 2.95
CA VAL A 12 -3.18 9.83 3.06
C VAL A 12 -3.71 9.48 1.68
N ASP A 13 -3.59 10.38 0.70
CA ASP A 13 -4.00 10.16 -0.68
C ASP A 13 -3.27 8.95 -1.31
N LEU A 14 -1.98 8.78 -1.00
CA LEU A 14 -1.20 7.62 -1.45
C LEU A 14 -1.73 6.30 -0.89
N VAL A 15 -2.15 6.29 0.39
CA VAL A 15 -2.76 5.12 1.02
C VAL A 15 -4.14 4.85 0.45
N ASP A 16 -4.95 5.88 0.21
CA ASP A 16 -6.27 5.76 -0.42
C ASP A 16 -6.15 5.23 -1.86
N GLN A 17 -5.15 5.67 -2.62
CA GLN A 17 -4.83 5.11 -3.93
C GLN A 17 -4.49 3.62 -3.82
N ALA A 18 -3.68 3.21 -2.84
CA ALA A 18 -3.32 1.80 -2.69
C ALA A 18 -4.54 0.93 -2.36
N LEU A 19 -5.47 1.41 -1.52
CA LEU A 19 -6.74 0.71 -1.26
C LEU A 19 -7.57 0.52 -2.53
N PHE A 20 -7.68 1.57 -3.36
CA PHE A 20 -8.37 1.50 -4.64
C PHE A 20 -7.76 0.44 -5.56
N GLU A 21 -6.43 0.46 -5.73
CA GLU A 21 -5.71 -0.49 -6.60
C GLU A 21 -5.85 -1.95 -6.12
N ILE A 22 -5.85 -2.18 -4.80
CA ILE A 22 -6.09 -3.51 -4.22
C ILE A 22 -7.50 -4.00 -4.57
N GLN A 23 -8.51 -3.14 -4.44
CA GLN A 23 -9.90 -3.48 -4.75
C GLN A 23 -10.12 -3.71 -6.25
N ASP A 24 -9.46 -2.91 -7.10
CA ASP A 24 -9.54 -3.07 -8.56
C ASP A 24 -8.90 -4.39 -9.01
N LEU A 25 -7.72 -4.73 -8.47
CA LEU A 25 -7.07 -6.01 -8.75
C LEU A 25 -7.89 -7.20 -8.23
N ARG A 26 -8.52 -7.09 -7.06
CA ARG A 26 -9.45 -8.11 -6.56
C ARG A 26 -10.61 -8.31 -7.52
N ALA A 27 -11.26 -7.24 -7.96
CA ALA A 27 -12.38 -7.31 -8.90
C ALA A 27 -11.96 -7.96 -10.22
N ALA A 28 -10.76 -7.64 -10.72
CA ALA A 28 -10.20 -8.27 -11.91
C ALA A 28 -9.93 -9.77 -11.69
N ALA A 29 -9.39 -10.16 -10.52
CA ALA A 29 -9.11 -11.55 -10.18
C ALA A 29 -10.39 -12.40 -10.00
N GLU A 30 -11.45 -11.80 -9.47
CA GLU A 30 -12.77 -12.44 -9.35
C GLU A 30 -13.46 -12.61 -10.71
N TYR A 31 -13.22 -11.71 -11.65
CA TYR A 31 -13.75 -11.82 -13.02
C TYR A 31 -13.01 -12.90 -13.84
N ASP A 32 -11.69 -13.03 -13.66
CA ASP A 32 -10.84 -14.03 -14.34
C ASP A 32 -10.18 -14.98 -13.33
N MET A 33 -11.00 -15.79 -12.66
CA MET A 33 -10.57 -16.71 -11.60
C MET A 33 -9.57 -17.78 -12.07
N ASP A 34 -9.61 -18.17 -13.35
CA ASP A 34 -8.72 -19.19 -13.90
C ASP A 34 -7.27 -18.68 -14.04
N SER A 35 -7.10 -17.37 -14.24
CA SER A 35 -5.80 -16.71 -14.43
C SER A 35 -5.23 -16.12 -13.14
N LEU A 36 -6.10 -15.56 -12.29
CA LEU A 36 -5.72 -14.75 -11.12
C LEU A 36 -6.32 -15.25 -9.80
N GLY A 37 -7.00 -16.39 -9.76
CA GLY A 37 -7.68 -16.88 -8.55
C GLY A 37 -6.76 -17.00 -7.31
N ALA A 38 -5.50 -17.40 -7.49
CA ALA A 38 -4.52 -17.46 -6.40
C ALA A 38 -4.15 -16.09 -5.81
N ALA A 39 -4.45 -14.99 -6.52
CA ALA A 39 -4.20 -13.64 -6.02
C ALA A 39 -5.18 -13.24 -4.91
N THR A 40 -6.39 -13.80 -4.91
CA THR A 40 -7.44 -13.43 -3.95
C THR A 40 -7.02 -13.66 -2.49
N GLU A 41 -6.26 -14.73 -2.21
CA GLU A 41 -5.82 -15.05 -0.84
C GLU A 41 -4.87 -13.99 -0.26
N PHE A 42 -3.89 -13.51 -1.03
CA PHE A 42 -2.95 -12.50 -0.52
C PHE A 42 -3.57 -11.10 -0.53
N LEU A 43 -4.55 -10.84 -1.41
CA LEU A 43 -5.24 -9.56 -1.49
C LEU A 43 -6.09 -9.30 -0.24
N ASP A 44 -6.66 -10.34 0.37
CA ASP A 44 -7.34 -10.24 1.68
C ASP A 44 -6.40 -9.75 2.78
N GLU A 45 -5.19 -10.32 2.84
CA GLU A 45 -4.19 -9.92 3.83
C GLU A 45 -3.72 -8.48 3.59
N LEU A 46 -3.46 -8.15 2.33
CA LEU A 46 -2.99 -6.85 1.90
C LEU A 46 -4.02 -5.74 2.16
N GLU A 47 -5.28 -5.95 1.75
CA GLU A 47 -6.37 -4.99 1.95
C GLU A 47 -6.58 -4.71 3.44
N ARG A 48 -6.64 -5.75 4.27
CA ARG A 48 -6.84 -5.62 5.71
C ARG A 48 -5.75 -4.77 6.36
N ASP A 49 -4.49 -5.01 6.00
CA ASP A 49 -3.36 -4.33 6.63
C ASP A 49 -3.22 -2.88 6.14
N VAL A 50 -3.52 -2.60 4.87
CA VAL A 50 -3.57 -1.21 4.35
C VAL A 50 -4.79 -0.46 4.91
N GLN A 51 -5.95 -1.11 5.04
CA GLN A 51 -7.13 -0.50 5.65
C GLN A 51 -6.88 -0.14 7.11
N ARG A 52 -6.22 -1.04 7.87
CA ARG A 52 -5.84 -0.74 9.27
C ARG A 52 -4.93 0.48 9.35
N LEU A 53 -3.95 0.61 8.44
CA LEU A 53 -3.12 1.81 8.36
C LEU A 53 -3.99 3.05 8.13
N ARG A 54 -4.90 2.99 7.15
CA ARG A 54 -5.79 4.11 6.83
C ARG A 54 -6.71 4.50 8.00
N ASP A 55 -7.19 3.52 8.76
CA ASP A 55 -8.01 3.75 9.95
C ASP A 55 -7.24 4.52 11.03
N THR A 56 -5.97 4.18 11.27
CA THR A 56 -5.11 4.93 12.20
C THR A 56 -4.86 6.38 11.75
N MET A 57 -4.88 6.64 10.43
CA MET A 57 -4.78 8.01 9.91
C MET A 57 -6.08 8.77 10.14
N SER A 58 -7.24 8.11 9.96
CA SER A 58 -8.56 8.71 10.18
C SER A 58 -8.83 9.04 11.64
N ASP A 59 -8.38 8.20 12.58
CA ASP A 59 -8.60 8.40 14.02
C ASP A 59 -7.51 9.28 14.68
N GLY A 60 -6.49 9.69 13.91
CA GLY A 60 -5.39 10.54 14.37
C GLY A 60 -4.36 9.83 15.24
N SER A 61 -4.41 8.50 15.37
CA SER A 61 -3.44 7.71 16.13
C SER A 61 -2.19 7.35 15.32
N TYR A 62 -2.22 7.52 14.00
CA TYR A 62 -1.09 7.23 13.11
C TYR A 62 0.17 8.02 13.49
N ARG A 63 1.30 7.32 13.47
CA ARG A 63 2.62 7.89 13.65
C ARG A 63 3.59 7.26 12.66
N PHE A 64 4.47 8.09 12.09
CA PHE A 64 5.65 7.58 11.39
C PHE A 64 6.50 6.73 12.34
N GLY A 65 7.10 5.68 11.80
CA GLY A 65 7.91 4.70 12.54
C GLY A 65 9.21 4.43 11.80
N ASP A 66 10.03 3.52 12.30
CA ASP A 66 11.27 3.06 11.67
C ASP A 66 11.19 1.60 11.18
N GLU A 67 10.17 0.87 11.65
CA GLU A 67 9.83 -0.49 11.27
C GLU A 67 9.08 -0.55 9.93
N ASP A 68 9.13 -1.70 9.26
CA ASP A 68 8.33 -1.92 8.06
C ASP A 68 6.85 -2.13 8.42
N LEU A 69 5.97 -1.57 7.59
CA LEU A 69 4.53 -1.77 7.70
C LEU A 69 4.19 -3.28 7.54
N PRO A 70 3.17 -3.80 8.24
CA PRO A 70 2.86 -5.24 8.24
C PRO A 70 2.69 -5.84 6.83
N PHE A 71 2.08 -5.10 5.91
CA PHE A 71 1.83 -5.56 4.54
C PHE A 71 3.10 -5.78 3.72
N VAL A 72 4.26 -5.24 4.11
CA VAL A 72 5.51 -5.37 3.34
C VAL A 72 5.89 -6.84 3.14
N LYS A 73 5.63 -7.70 4.14
CA LYS A 73 5.87 -9.14 4.06
C LYS A 73 5.06 -9.82 2.95
N VAL A 74 3.88 -9.30 2.64
CA VAL A 74 3.03 -9.78 1.54
C VAL A 74 3.61 -9.27 0.22
N VAL A 75 3.92 -7.97 0.14
CA VAL A 75 4.43 -7.28 -1.04
C VAL A 75 5.75 -7.86 -1.55
N GLU A 76 6.66 -8.25 -0.64
CA GLU A 76 7.96 -8.81 -1.00
C GLU A 76 7.87 -10.20 -1.64
N ARG A 77 6.76 -10.92 -1.43
CA ARG A 77 6.54 -12.25 -2.01
C ARG A 77 5.96 -12.21 -3.42
N GLN A 78 5.49 -11.05 -3.87
CA GLN A 78 4.81 -10.91 -5.15
C GLN A 78 5.72 -10.28 -6.23
N ASP A 79 5.61 -10.81 -7.45
CA ASP A 79 6.20 -10.27 -8.67
C ASP A 79 5.33 -9.11 -9.20
N GLU A 80 5.92 -8.15 -9.89
CA GLU A 80 5.21 -6.99 -10.48
C GLU A 80 4.14 -7.41 -11.49
N ARG A 81 4.25 -8.59 -12.11
CA ARG A 81 3.20 -9.13 -13.00
C ARG A 81 1.94 -9.55 -12.25
N ILE A 82 2.07 -9.88 -10.96
CA ILE A 82 0.97 -10.28 -10.08
C ILE A 82 0.46 -9.08 -9.27
N LEU A 83 1.38 -8.19 -8.87
CA LEU A 83 1.08 -6.98 -8.10
C LEU A 83 1.58 -5.73 -8.86
N PRO A 84 0.83 -5.22 -9.84
CA PRO A 84 1.28 -4.17 -10.76
C PRO A 84 1.54 -2.81 -10.07
N PHE A 85 0.93 -2.57 -8.91
CA PHE A 85 1.12 -1.37 -8.08
C PHE A 85 2.09 -1.61 -6.91
N ARG A 86 2.95 -2.64 -6.99
CA ARG A 86 3.94 -2.96 -5.94
C ARG A 86 4.77 -1.75 -5.49
N LEU A 87 5.19 -0.90 -6.42
CA LEU A 87 5.98 0.30 -6.12
C LEU A 87 5.22 1.33 -5.27
N LEU A 88 3.89 1.41 -5.40
CA LEU A 88 3.04 2.28 -4.59
C LEU A 88 3.12 1.89 -3.11
N LEU A 89 2.98 0.60 -2.82
CA LEU A 89 3.05 0.07 -1.45
C LEU A 89 4.45 0.24 -0.84
N LEU A 90 5.49 0.02 -1.62
CA LEU A 90 6.86 0.27 -1.17
C LEU A 90 7.11 1.75 -0.89
N LYS A 91 6.50 2.66 -1.69
CA LYS A 91 6.56 4.11 -1.43
C LYS A 91 5.83 4.49 -0.15
N ILE A 92 4.69 3.86 0.14
CA ILE A 92 3.97 4.06 1.41
C ILE A 92 4.85 3.66 2.59
N ASN A 93 5.52 2.50 2.50
CA ASN A 93 6.42 2.03 3.53
C ASN A 93 7.68 2.90 3.66
N GLU A 94 8.26 3.34 2.54
CA GLU A 94 9.41 4.23 2.57
C GLU A 94 9.08 5.55 3.27
N THR A 95 7.91 6.12 2.99
CA THR A 95 7.41 7.34 3.63
C THR A 95 7.09 7.11 5.10
N HIS A 96 6.53 5.94 5.46
CA HIS A 96 6.35 5.56 6.85
C HIS A 96 7.67 5.61 7.63
N ARG A 97 8.73 5.04 7.03
CA ARG A 97 10.05 4.87 7.66
C ARG A 97 10.91 6.12 7.71
N LYS A 98 10.78 6.97 6.70
CA LYS A 98 11.62 8.18 6.54
C LYS A 98 10.88 9.47 6.86
N GLY A 99 9.58 9.39 7.19
CA GLY A 99 8.72 10.57 7.27
C GLY A 99 8.40 11.15 5.89
N LEU A 100 7.92 12.39 5.90
CA LEU A 100 7.63 13.16 4.69
C LEU A 100 8.93 13.58 3.97
N GLU A 101 8.84 13.84 2.68
CA GLU A 101 9.91 14.45 1.91
C GLU A 101 10.02 15.93 2.29
N THR A 102 11.21 16.36 2.70
CA THR A 102 11.55 17.76 2.92
C THR A 102 12.48 18.21 1.81
N ASP A 103 12.43 19.49 1.42
CA ASP A 103 13.31 20.05 0.37
C ASP A 103 14.80 20.15 0.81
N ASP A 104 15.20 19.45 1.88
CA ASP A 104 16.55 19.47 2.46
C ASP A 104 17.52 18.46 1.81
N GLU A 105 17.14 17.82 0.70
CA GLU A 105 18.03 17.03 -0.17
C GLU A 105 17.79 17.29 -1.67
#